data_AF-A0A7C7YMC3-F1
#
_entry.id   AF-A0A7C7YMC3-F1
#
_cell.length_a   1.000
_cell.length_b   1.000
_cell.length_c   1.000
_cell.angle_alpha   90.00
_cell.angle_beta   90.00
_cell.angle_gamma   90.00
#
_symmetry.space_group_name_H-M   'P 1'
#
loop_
_entity.id
_entity.type
_entity.pdbx_description
1 polymer ?
#
loop_
_entity_poly.entity_id
_entity_poly.type
_entity_poly.pdbx_seq_one_letter_code
_entity_poly.pdbx_strand_id
1 'polypeptide(L)'
;MTAPRHVAWVNMQRWLEDLEKRGELLRITRPVKVELEAGCIADRLVKKGGPAVIFEKPELPDGTISSMPLVMNLFGTEKRTIRALGTKYVTDIGQRLVTMMKPDIATFAKRPWKSIPLVKDALSLPPKKVRKGACQQIIIDNPDVTKLPIPKTWPLDGGRFITLPLVVTRNPLNGEHNLGMYRSQIFGPKEVGLHWQTHKHAADHVAANAERNTEVESKNSKSSQINPKGSMPVAICIGGPPELIFSAIAPLPDNLEEY
;
A
#
# COMPACT_ATOMS: atom_id res chain seq x y z
N MET A 1 -11.25 -31.26 11.08
CA MET A 1 -11.43 -29.83 10.73
C MET A 1 -10.13 -29.32 10.15
N THR A 2 -10.05 -29.21 8.82
CA THR A 2 -8.90 -28.60 8.12
C THR A 2 -8.79 -27.13 8.51
N ALA A 3 -7.62 -26.72 9.02
CA ALA A 3 -7.33 -25.31 9.23
C ALA A 3 -7.63 -24.53 7.93
N PRO A 4 -8.31 -23.37 7.98
CA PRO A 4 -8.54 -22.58 6.78
C PRO A 4 -7.18 -22.27 6.16
N ARG A 5 -7.01 -22.65 4.87
CA ARG A 5 -5.85 -22.24 4.09
C ARG A 5 -5.77 -20.72 4.17
N HIS A 6 -4.68 -20.22 4.77
CA HIS A 6 -4.29 -18.83 4.73
C HIS A 6 -4.12 -18.47 3.24
N VAL A 7 -5.08 -17.76 2.66
CA VAL A 7 -4.95 -17.32 1.27
C VAL A 7 -4.15 -16.03 1.33
N ALA A 8 -2.83 -16.15 1.21
CA ALA A 8 -2.04 -15.02 0.76
C ALA A 8 -2.54 -14.70 -0.66
N TRP A 9 -3.10 -13.52 -0.89
CA TRP A 9 -3.68 -13.19 -2.20
C TRP A 9 -2.62 -13.11 -3.29
N VAL A 10 -1.36 -12.85 -2.93
CA VAL A 10 -0.18 -12.72 -3.80
C VAL A 10 -0.23 -11.53 -4.77
N ASN A 11 -1.41 -11.17 -5.27
CA ASN A 11 -1.63 -10.00 -6.11
C ASN A 11 -3.09 -9.51 -6.04
N MET A 12 -3.33 -8.31 -6.59
CA MET A 12 -4.66 -7.69 -6.62
C MET A 12 -5.65 -8.45 -7.50
N GLN A 13 -5.20 -9.05 -8.61
CA GLN A 13 -6.09 -9.76 -9.55
C GLN A 13 -6.82 -10.92 -8.87
N ARG A 14 -6.09 -11.75 -8.11
CA ARG A 14 -6.68 -12.85 -7.33
C ARG A 14 -7.70 -12.38 -6.30
N TRP A 15 -7.45 -11.22 -5.69
CA TRP A 15 -8.39 -10.62 -4.76
C TRP A 15 -9.69 -10.20 -5.46
N LEU A 16 -9.58 -9.50 -6.60
CA LEU A 16 -10.74 -9.09 -7.38
C LEU A 16 -11.55 -10.28 -7.92
N GLU A 17 -10.87 -11.35 -8.36
CA GLU A 17 -11.53 -12.59 -8.80
C GLU A 17 -12.33 -13.28 -7.69
N ASP A 18 -11.83 -13.28 -6.44
CA ASP A 18 -12.59 -13.85 -5.31
C ASP A 18 -13.81 -12.98 -4.97
N LEU A 19 -13.67 -11.65 -5.02
CA LEU A 19 -14.81 -10.75 -4.86
C LEU A 19 -15.88 -10.99 -5.94
N GLU A 20 -15.46 -11.11 -7.20
CA GLU A 20 -16.36 -11.37 -8.34
C GLU A 20 -17.09 -12.70 -8.20
N LYS A 21 -16.39 -13.78 -7.87
CA LYS A 21 -16.99 -15.12 -7.62
C LYS A 21 -18.04 -15.12 -6.51
N ARG A 22 -17.98 -14.15 -5.61
CA ARG A 22 -18.90 -14.02 -4.46
C ARG A 22 -20.01 -13.00 -4.69
N GLY A 23 -20.04 -12.33 -5.85
CA GLY A 23 -20.97 -11.22 -6.09
C GLY A 23 -20.64 -9.97 -5.29
N GLU A 24 -19.42 -9.84 -4.78
CA GLU A 24 -18.91 -8.72 -3.98
C GLU A 24 -18.10 -7.71 -4.81
N LEU A 25 -18.09 -7.85 -6.14
CA LEU A 25 -17.50 -6.90 -7.08
C LEU A 25 -18.55 -6.47 -8.12
N LEU A 26 -18.84 -5.17 -8.15
CA LEU A 26 -19.64 -4.52 -9.18
C LEU A 26 -18.73 -4.05 -10.32
N ARG A 27 -19.02 -4.44 -11.55
CA ARG A 27 -18.35 -3.91 -12.74
C ARG A 27 -19.20 -2.84 -13.40
N ILE A 28 -18.62 -1.67 -13.65
CA ILE A 28 -19.25 -0.59 -14.40
C ILE A 28 -18.49 -0.42 -15.72
N THR A 29 -19.17 -0.76 -16.82
CA THR A 29 -18.61 -0.83 -18.17
C THR A 29 -18.84 0.44 -18.99
N ARG A 30 -19.77 1.31 -18.55
CA ARG A 30 -19.96 2.64 -19.14
C ARG A 30 -18.81 3.57 -18.72
N PRO A 31 -18.49 4.60 -19.52
CA PRO A 31 -17.61 5.67 -19.08
C PRO A 31 -18.07 6.29 -17.75
N VAL A 32 -17.12 6.54 -16.86
CA VAL A 32 -17.33 7.19 -15.57
C VAL A 32 -16.22 8.19 -15.32
N LYS A 33 -16.57 9.43 -15.00
CA LYS A 33 -15.61 10.50 -14.74
C LYS A 33 -14.82 10.23 -13.47
N VAL A 34 -13.50 10.36 -13.55
CA VAL A 34 -12.64 10.38 -12.35
C VAL A 34 -12.81 11.67 -11.55
N GLU A 35 -13.33 12.73 -12.21
CA GLU A 35 -13.74 13.98 -11.58
C GLU A 35 -15.12 13.78 -10.91
N LEU A 36 -15.12 13.58 -9.59
CA LEU A 36 -16.28 13.50 -8.69
C LEU A 36 -17.20 12.27 -8.87
N GLU A 37 -17.46 11.80 -10.08
CA GLU A 37 -18.46 10.76 -10.34
C GLU A 37 -18.08 9.41 -9.74
N ALA A 38 -16.87 8.91 -10.03
CA ALA A 38 -16.37 7.66 -9.46
C ALA A 38 -16.36 7.69 -7.92
N GLY A 39 -15.94 8.82 -7.34
CA GLY A 39 -15.95 9.08 -5.90
C GLY A 39 -17.36 9.03 -5.30
N CYS A 40 -18.34 9.69 -5.93
CA CYS A 40 -19.75 9.68 -5.52
C CYS A 40 -20.37 8.28 -5.56
N ILE A 41 -20.05 7.49 -6.60
CA ILE A 41 -20.50 6.10 -6.71
C ILE A 41 -19.90 5.27 -5.56
N ALA A 42 -18.59 5.37 -5.33
CA ALA A 42 -17.92 4.65 -4.27
C ALA A 42 -18.45 5.04 -2.87
N ASP A 43 -18.70 6.32 -2.63
CA ASP A 43 -19.29 6.85 -1.38
C ASP A 43 -20.69 6.26 -1.11
N ARG A 44 -21.53 6.18 -2.15
CA ARG A 44 -22.85 5.54 -2.02
C ARG A 44 -22.75 4.05 -1.75
N LEU A 45 -21.79 3.35 -2.37
CA LEU A 45 -21.59 1.93 -2.15
C LEU A 45 -21.13 1.66 -0.72
N VAL A 46 -20.14 2.38 -0.20
CA VAL A 46 -19.66 2.16 1.18
C VAL A 46 -20.77 2.44 2.21
N LYS A 47 -21.53 3.53 2.05
CA LYS A 47 -22.63 3.89 2.97
C LYS A 47 -23.79 2.90 2.98
N LYS A 48 -23.95 2.11 1.93
CA LYS A 48 -24.97 1.06 1.82
C LYS A 48 -24.43 -0.34 2.13
N GLY A 49 -23.17 -0.46 2.55
CA GLY A 49 -22.51 -1.76 2.72
C GLY A 49 -22.41 -2.55 1.41
N GLY A 50 -22.38 -1.84 0.27
CA GLY A 50 -22.37 -2.42 -1.08
C GLY A 50 -21.03 -3.02 -1.50
N PRO A 51 -20.98 -3.67 -2.68
CA PRO A 51 -19.80 -4.37 -3.20
C PRO A 51 -18.61 -3.43 -3.45
N ALA A 52 -17.42 -4.00 -3.64
CA ALA A 52 -16.32 -3.28 -4.28
C ALA A 52 -16.73 -2.90 -5.71
N VAL A 53 -16.08 -1.91 -6.32
CA VAL A 53 -16.43 -1.48 -7.68
C VAL A 53 -15.20 -1.34 -8.55
N ILE A 54 -15.29 -1.86 -9.77
CA ILE A 54 -14.32 -1.63 -10.84
C ILE A 54 -14.99 -0.82 -11.96
N PHE A 55 -14.36 0.31 -12.29
CA PHE A 55 -14.71 1.15 -13.42
C PHE A 55 -13.78 0.77 -14.58
N GLU A 56 -14.33 0.15 -15.63
CA GLU A 56 -13.54 -0.35 -16.75
C GLU A 56 -13.13 0.75 -17.73
N LYS A 57 -13.88 1.87 -17.74
CA LYS A 57 -13.64 3.01 -18.63
C LYS A 57 -13.61 4.32 -17.82
N PRO A 58 -12.59 4.55 -16.98
CA PRO A 58 -12.47 5.82 -16.28
C PRO A 58 -12.20 6.95 -17.30
N GLU A 59 -13.05 7.95 -17.33
CA GLU A 59 -12.89 9.17 -18.15
C GLU A 59 -12.03 10.18 -17.38
N LEU A 60 -10.90 10.55 -17.97
CA LEU A 60 -9.93 11.50 -17.45
C LEU A 60 -10.41 12.95 -17.64
N PRO A 61 -9.79 13.93 -16.95
CA PRO A 61 -10.21 15.35 -17.06
C PRO A 61 -10.14 15.94 -18.48
N ASP A 62 -9.29 15.39 -19.35
CA ASP A 62 -9.18 15.79 -20.76
C ASP A 62 -10.24 15.13 -21.67
N GLY A 63 -11.18 14.36 -21.10
CA GLY A 63 -12.24 13.65 -21.81
C GLY A 63 -11.80 12.31 -22.40
N THR A 64 -10.53 11.92 -22.26
CA THR A 64 -10.04 10.64 -22.77
C THR A 64 -10.37 9.50 -21.81
N ILE A 65 -10.53 8.28 -22.36
CA ILE A 65 -10.72 7.07 -21.54
C ILE A 65 -9.36 6.50 -21.17
N SER A 66 -9.12 6.29 -19.88
CA SER A 66 -7.92 5.62 -19.41
C SER A 66 -7.90 4.16 -19.85
N SER A 67 -6.74 3.68 -20.31
CA SER A 67 -6.51 2.26 -20.58
C SER A 67 -6.39 1.42 -19.29
N MET A 68 -6.22 2.07 -18.14
CA MET A 68 -6.14 1.41 -16.85
C MET A 68 -7.51 1.50 -16.14
N PRO A 69 -8.06 0.39 -15.65
CA PRO A 69 -9.29 0.43 -14.86
C PRO A 69 -9.04 1.07 -13.49
N LEU A 70 -10.08 1.67 -12.92
CA LEU A 70 -10.07 2.20 -11.57
C LEU A 70 -10.86 1.28 -10.65
N VAL A 71 -10.27 0.86 -9.54
CA VAL A 71 -10.95 0.05 -8.52
C VAL A 71 -11.12 0.86 -7.25
N MET A 72 -12.31 0.82 -6.66
CA MET A 72 -12.64 1.51 -5.42
C MET A 72 -13.43 0.61 -4.48
N ASN A 73 -13.59 1.06 -3.22
CA ASN A 73 -14.35 0.35 -2.19
C ASN A 73 -13.82 -1.06 -1.86
N LEU A 74 -12.50 -1.30 -2.03
CA LEU A 74 -11.84 -2.59 -1.80
C LEU A 74 -12.01 -3.12 -0.37
N PHE A 75 -12.10 -2.22 0.60
CA PHE A 75 -12.21 -2.53 2.04
C PHE A 75 -13.51 -1.95 2.64
N GLY A 76 -14.55 -1.80 1.81
CA GLY A 76 -15.78 -1.07 2.13
C GLY A 76 -16.69 -1.67 3.20
N THR A 77 -16.42 -2.91 3.64
CA THR A 77 -17.21 -3.58 4.68
C THR A 77 -16.29 -4.37 5.60
N GLU A 78 -16.68 -4.51 6.87
CA GLU A 78 -15.91 -5.30 7.84
C GLU A 78 -15.67 -6.74 7.35
N LYS A 79 -16.71 -7.40 6.84
CA LYS A 79 -16.62 -8.76 6.30
C LYS A 79 -15.62 -8.86 5.16
N ARG A 80 -15.59 -7.86 4.26
CA ARG A 80 -14.65 -7.81 3.14
C ARG A 80 -13.22 -7.59 3.63
N THR A 81 -13.03 -6.71 4.61
CA THR A 81 -11.71 -6.44 5.21
C THR A 81 -11.17 -7.65 5.96
N ILE A 82 -11.95 -8.29 6.83
CA ILE A 82 -11.58 -9.55 7.52
C ILE A 82 -11.14 -10.60 6.51
N ARG A 83 -11.89 -10.74 5.41
CA ARG A 83 -11.56 -11.66 4.33
C ARG A 83 -10.27 -11.28 3.62
N ALA A 84 -10.08 -10.01 3.29
CA ALA A 84 -8.87 -9.52 2.64
C ALA A 84 -7.62 -9.84 3.47
N LEU A 85 -7.76 -9.87 4.80
CA LEU A 85 -6.71 -10.20 5.75
C LEU A 85 -6.56 -11.70 6.05
N GLY A 86 -7.43 -12.54 5.49
CA GLY A 86 -7.43 -13.98 5.73
C GLY A 86 -7.74 -14.36 7.18
N THR A 87 -8.41 -13.49 7.95
CA THR A 87 -8.76 -13.73 9.36
C THR A 87 -10.22 -14.15 9.53
N LYS A 88 -10.58 -14.57 10.74
CA LYS A 88 -11.99 -14.84 11.11
C LYS A 88 -12.60 -13.69 11.89
N TYR A 89 -11.79 -13.05 12.73
CA TYR A 89 -12.19 -11.94 13.59
C TYR A 89 -11.23 -10.76 13.40
N VAL A 90 -11.74 -9.56 13.65
CA VAL A 90 -10.95 -8.31 13.59
C VAL A 90 -9.76 -8.35 14.55
N THR A 91 -9.91 -9.02 15.69
CA THR A 91 -8.90 -9.11 16.75
C THR A 91 -7.77 -10.10 16.45
N ASP A 92 -7.92 -10.97 15.44
CA ASP A 92 -6.98 -12.07 15.18
C ASP A 92 -5.56 -11.57 14.91
N ILE A 93 -5.40 -10.48 14.15
CA ILE A 93 -4.08 -9.92 13.81
C ILE A 93 -3.40 -9.38 15.07
N GLY A 94 -4.10 -8.54 15.84
CA GLY A 94 -3.55 -7.94 17.06
C GLY A 94 -3.16 -9.02 18.08
N GLN A 95 -4.01 -10.04 18.27
CA GLN A 95 -3.72 -11.14 19.18
C GLN A 95 -2.49 -11.94 18.71
N ARG A 96 -2.32 -12.16 17.40
CA ARG A 96 -1.15 -12.83 16.84
C ARG A 96 0.13 -12.02 17.04
N LEU A 97 0.09 -10.71 16.80
CA LEU A 97 1.21 -9.80 17.05
C LEU A 97 1.63 -9.80 18.54
N VAL A 98 0.66 -9.69 19.46
CA VAL A 98 0.92 -9.77 20.91
C VAL A 98 1.57 -11.10 21.29
N THR A 99 1.08 -12.20 20.71
CA THR A 99 1.64 -13.55 20.96
C THR A 99 3.08 -13.68 20.45
N MET A 100 3.42 -13.02 19.33
CA MET A 100 4.79 -12.99 18.81
C MET A 100 5.72 -12.11 19.65
N MET A 101 5.25 -10.97 20.15
CA MET A 101 6.06 -10.06 20.99
C MET A 101 6.27 -10.59 22.42
N LYS A 102 5.29 -11.32 22.96
CA LYS A 102 5.35 -11.92 24.29
C LYS A 102 5.18 -13.45 24.19
N PRO A 103 6.16 -14.16 23.63
CA PRO A 103 6.07 -15.60 23.50
C PRO A 103 6.00 -16.22 24.90
N ASP A 104 5.01 -17.09 25.14
CA ASP A 104 4.91 -17.85 26.38
C ASP A 104 5.94 -18.99 26.39
N ILE A 105 7.17 -18.62 26.77
CA ILE A 105 8.34 -19.51 26.81
C ILE A 105 8.06 -20.76 27.66
N ALA A 106 7.31 -20.62 28.76
CA ALA A 106 6.97 -21.74 29.64
C ALA A 106 6.04 -22.75 28.95
N THR A 107 5.05 -22.27 28.20
CA THR A 107 4.16 -23.14 27.41
C THR A 107 4.91 -23.82 26.26
N PHE A 108 5.84 -23.14 25.59
CA PHE A 108 6.63 -23.74 24.51
C PHE A 108 7.65 -24.75 25.00
N ALA A 109 8.27 -24.52 26.17
CA ALA A 109 9.16 -25.50 26.80
C ALA A 109 8.42 -26.81 27.13
N LYS A 110 7.18 -26.72 27.63
CA LYS A 110 6.36 -27.91 27.96
C LYS A 110 5.71 -28.57 26.75
N ARG A 111 5.44 -27.81 25.67
CA ARG A 111 4.74 -28.28 24.47
C ARG A 111 5.37 -27.71 23.20
N PRO A 112 6.52 -28.25 22.76
CA PRO A 112 7.30 -27.68 21.65
C PRO A 112 6.55 -27.67 20.32
N TRP A 113 5.60 -28.58 20.09
CA TRP A 113 4.79 -28.55 18.86
C TRP A 113 3.89 -27.30 18.74
N LYS A 114 3.59 -26.61 19.86
CA LYS A 114 2.81 -25.36 19.84
C LYS A 114 3.61 -24.15 19.36
N SER A 115 4.95 -24.22 19.35
CA SER A 115 5.80 -23.15 18.81
C SER A 115 6.01 -23.27 17.29
N ILE A 116 5.76 -24.45 16.69
CA ILE A 116 5.94 -24.69 15.25
C ILE A 116 5.21 -23.65 14.38
N PRO A 117 3.93 -23.29 14.65
CA PRO A 117 3.25 -22.25 13.89
C PRO A 117 3.92 -20.88 14.01
N LEU A 118 4.38 -20.49 15.20
CA LEU A 118 5.05 -19.21 15.44
C LEU A 118 6.42 -19.14 14.76
N VAL A 119 7.18 -20.24 14.77
CA VAL A 119 8.46 -20.32 14.05
C VAL A 119 8.23 -20.23 12.54
N LYS A 120 7.21 -20.91 12.03
CA LYS A 120 6.84 -20.82 10.60
C LYS A 120 6.44 -19.40 10.21
N ASP A 121 5.68 -18.71 11.08
CA ASP A 121 5.30 -17.32 10.87
C ASP A 121 6.52 -16.42 10.83
N ALA A 122 7.42 -16.53 11.81
CA ALA A 122 8.65 -15.75 11.88
C ALA A 122 9.57 -15.94 10.65
N LEU A 123 9.71 -17.19 10.17
CA LEU A 123 10.48 -17.50 8.97
C LEU A 123 9.85 -16.98 7.68
N SER A 124 8.56 -16.64 7.69
CA SER A 124 7.82 -16.12 6.53
C SER A 124 7.80 -14.59 6.44
N LEU A 125 8.26 -13.88 7.48
CA LEU A 125 8.26 -12.42 7.54
C LEU A 125 9.19 -11.75 6.52
N PRO A 126 10.43 -12.20 6.28
CA PRO A 126 11.31 -11.46 5.39
C PRO A 126 10.81 -11.50 3.93
N PRO A 127 10.70 -10.35 3.24
CA PRO A 127 10.22 -10.33 1.87
C PRO A 127 11.20 -11.04 0.94
N LYS A 128 10.64 -11.87 0.05
CA LYS A 128 11.45 -12.53 -0.99
C LYS A 128 11.87 -11.51 -2.05
N LYS A 129 13.16 -11.19 -2.10
CA LYS A 129 13.74 -10.34 -3.15
C LYS A 129 13.76 -11.08 -4.48
N VAL A 130 13.24 -10.45 -5.53
CA VAL A 130 13.20 -10.99 -6.90
C VAL A 130 13.81 -10.00 -7.88
N ARG A 131 14.46 -10.51 -8.93
CA ARG A 131 15.07 -9.68 -9.97
C ARG A 131 14.06 -9.16 -10.99
N LYS A 132 12.97 -9.91 -11.22
CA LYS A 132 11.91 -9.59 -12.18
C LYS A 132 10.56 -9.71 -11.49
N GLY A 133 9.76 -8.64 -11.54
CA GLY A 133 8.40 -8.60 -11.02
C GLY A 133 7.38 -8.20 -12.10
N ALA A 134 6.11 -8.55 -11.91
CA ALA A 134 5.04 -8.16 -12.85
C ALA A 134 4.91 -6.62 -12.99
N CYS A 135 5.24 -5.86 -11.95
CA CYS A 135 5.27 -4.40 -11.98
C CYS A 135 6.34 -3.80 -12.91
N GLN A 136 7.28 -4.61 -13.44
CA GLN A 136 8.35 -4.16 -14.34
C GLN A 136 8.07 -4.46 -15.82
N GLN A 137 6.86 -4.93 -16.17
CA GLN A 137 6.50 -5.29 -17.55
C GLN A 137 6.38 -4.06 -18.47
N ILE A 138 5.96 -2.92 -17.93
CA ILE A 138 5.80 -1.67 -18.68
C ILE A 138 6.63 -0.61 -17.96
N ILE A 139 7.58 -0.02 -18.68
CA ILE A 139 8.40 1.09 -18.23
C ILE A 139 8.12 2.27 -19.16
N ILE A 140 7.78 3.42 -18.59
CA ILE A 140 7.49 4.64 -19.34
C ILE A 140 8.64 5.61 -19.08
N ASP A 141 9.44 5.89 -20.11
CA ASP A 141 10.65 6.73 -19.97
C ASP A 141 10.31 8.19 -19.66
N ASN A 142 9.19 8.69 -20.18
CA ASN A 142 8.69 10.04 -19.91
C ASN A 142 7.30 9.95 -19.24
N PRO A 143 7.23 9.62 -17.95
CA PRO A 143 5.96 9.37 -17.28
C PRO A 143 5.17 10.67 -17.11
N ASP A 144 3.86 10.55 -17.27
CA ASP A 144 2.86 11.57 -16.95
C ASP A 144 1.82 10.96 -15.99
N VAL A 145 1.93 11.30 -14.71
CA VAL A 145 1.02 10.79 -13.67
C VAL A 145 -0.42 11.26 -13.88
N THR A 146 -0.64 12.35 -14.62
CA THR A 146 -1.99 12.85 -14.89
C THR A 146 -2.81 11.92 -15.80
N LYS A 147 -2.14 11.01 -16.53
CA LYS A 147 -2.75 9.99 -17.39
C LYS A 147 -3.25 8.76 -16.64
N LEU A 148 -2.93 8.63 -15.36
CA LEU A 148 -3.53 7.61 -14.49
C LEU A 148 -4.96 8.03 -14.08
N PRO A 149 -5.88 7.08 -13.88
CA PRO A 149 -7.26 7.35 -13.51
C PRO A 149 -7.41 7.72 -12.02
N ILE A 150 -6.68 8.74 -11.58
CA ILE A 150 -6.65 9.20 -10.19
C ILE A 150 -7.84 10.13 -9.95
N PRO A 151 -8.75 9.82 -9.00
CA PRO A 151 -9.96 10.59 -8.82
C PRO A 151 -9.73 11.92 -8.09
N LYS A 152 -10.56 12.91 -8.41
CA LYS A 152 -10.91 13.99 -7.49
C LYS A 152 -12.20 13.57 -6.81
N THR A 153 -12.17 13.36 -5.49
CA THR A 153 -13.30 12.71 -4.80
C THR A 153 -14.35 13.72 -4.37
N TRP A 154 -13.93 14.88 -3.88
CA TRP A 154 -14.83 15.91 -3.37
C TRP A 154 -14.75 17.22 -4.17
N PRO A 155 -15.85 17.98 -4.30
CA PRO A 155 -15.85 19.25 -5.04
C PRO A 155 -14.78 20.25 -4.55
N LEU A 156 -14.57 20.29 -3.24
CA LEU A 156 -13.65 21.19 -2.55
C LEU A 156 -12.25 20.60 -2.33
N ASP A 157 -11.95 19.40 -2.83
CA ASP A 157 -10.57 18.89 -2.82
C ASP A 157 -9.68 19.83 -3.66
N GLY A 158 -8.49 20.17 -3.14
CA GLY A 158 -7.50 21.01 -3.83
C GLY A 158 -6.85 20.34 -5.05
N GLY A 159 -7.21 19.10 -5.38
CA GLY A 159 -6.68 18.36 -6.52
C GLY A 159 -7.12 16.90 -6.53
N ARG A 160 -6.51 16.12 -7.42
CA ARG A 160 -6.69 14.67 -7.50
C ARG A 160 -5.74 13.97 -6.51
N PHE A 161 -6.19 12.87 -5.92
CA PHE A 161 -5.43 12.17 -4.88
C PHE A 161 -5.31 10.67 -5.12
N ILE A 162 -4.11 10.15 -4.90
CA ILE A 162 -3.88 8.73 -4.66
C ILE A 162 -4.21 8.47 -3.19
N THR A 163 -5.23 7.65 -2.95
CA THR A 163 -5.82 7.46 -1.61
C THR A 163 -5.36 6.18 -0.90
N LEU A 164 -4.88 5.18 -1.64
CA LEU A 164 -4.24 3.97 -1.10
C LEU A 164 -2.79 3.81 -1.63
N PRO A 165 -1.93 4.84 -1.51
CA PRO A 165 -0.54 4.72 -1.93
C PRO A 165 0.26 3.89 -0.93
N LEU A 166 1.11 3.02 -1.44
CA LEU A 166 2.16 2.32 -0.72
C LEU A 166 3.47 3.10 -0.92
N VAL A 167 3.78 4.01 0.01
CA VAL A 167 4.96 4.90 -0.09
C VAL A 167 6.14 4.24 0.58
N VAL A 168 7.14 3.89 -0.24
CA VAL A 168 8.37 3.24 0.20
C VAL A 168 9.47 4.28 0.32
N THR A 169 10.09 4.33 1.50
CA THR A 169 11.31 5.11 1.76
C THR A 169 12.36 4.20 2.37
N ARG A 170 13.62 4.64 2.34
CA ARG A 170 14.73 3.89 2.92
C ARG A 170 15.65 4.84 3.66
N ASN A 171 15.98 4.48 4.90
CA ASN A 171 16.98 5.20 5.67
C ASN A 171 18.37 4.92 5.07
N PRO A 172 19.14 5.95 4.69
CA PRO A 172 20.41 5.76 4.01
C PRO A 172 21.57 5.44 4.96
N LEU A 173 21.37 5.55 6.27
CA LEU A 173 22.39 5.31 7.31
C LEU A 173 22.36 3.86 7.80
N ASN A 174 21.19 3.35 8.17
CA ASN A 174 21.02 1.98 8.69
C ASN A 174 20.46 0.99 7.64
N GLY A 175 19.94 1.49 6.51
CA GLY A 175 19.38 0.68 5.42
C GLY A 175 17.93 0.22 5.60
N GLU A 176 17.28 0.61 6.69
CA GLU A 176 15.91 0.28 7.07
C GLU A 176 14.89 0.76 6.05
N HIS A 177 13.86 -0.05 5.80
CA HIS A 177 12.75 0.28 4.92
C HIS A 177 11.53 0.70 5.73
N ASN A 178 10.80 1.70 5.23
CA ASN A 178 9.47 2.04 5.71
C ASN A 178 8.49 1.93 4.54
N LEU A 179 7.33 1.34 4.80
CA LEU A 179 6.20 1.28 3.89
C LEU A 179 5.00 1.94 4.56
N GLY A 180 4.75 3.21 4.21
CA GLY A 180 3.68 3.99 4.80
C GLY A 180 2.57 4.35 3.80
N MET A 181 1.38 4.62 4.33
CA MET A 181 0.27 5.15 3.53
C MET A 181 0.13 6.67 3.73
N TYR A 182 0.65 7.46 2.79
CA TYR A 182 0.59 8.92 2.82
C TYR A 182 -0.20 9.44 1.62
N ARG A 183 -1.37 10.04 1.88
CA ARG A 183 -2.24 10.62 0.84
C ARG A 183 -1.42 11.48 -0.12
N SER A 184 -1.46 11.16 -1.41
CA SER A 184 -0.58 11.77 -2.41
C SER A 184 -1.37 12.65 -3.37
N GLN A 185 -1.08 13.96 -3.40
CA GLN A 185 -1.77 14.94 -4.24
C GLN A 185 -1.06 15.10 -5.58
N ILE A 186 -1.80 15.13 -6.68
CA ILE A 186 -1.23 15.40 -8.01
C ILE A 186 -1.21 16.91 -8.25
N PHE A 187 -0.02 17.47 -8.49
CA PHE A 187 0.17 18.88 -8.84
C PHE A 187 0.48 19.09 -10.33
N GLY A 188 1.07 18.09 -10.99
CA GLY A 188 1.36 18.13 -12.42
C GLY A 188 1.79 16.77 -12.98
N PRO A 189 2.22 16.71 -14.26
CA PRO A 189 2.63 15.47 -14.93
C PRO A 189 3.73 14.68 -14.22
N LYS A 190 4.62 15.37 -13.53
CA LYS A 190 5.79 14.77 -12.85
C LYS A 190 5.90 15.17 -11.38
N GLU A 191 4.81 15.69 -10.81
CA GLU A 191 4.82 16.26 -9.47
C GLU A 191 3.68 15.71 -8.62
N VAL A 192 4.07 15.06 -7.52
CA VAL A 192 3.17 14.46 -6.54
C VAL A 192 3.59 14.92 -5.15
N GLY A 193 2.68 15.59 -4.45
CA GLY A 193 2.88 15.97 -3.05
C GLY A 193 2.56 14.81 -2.11
N LEU A 194 3.43 14.57 -1.14
CA LEU A 194 3.24 13.60 -0.07
C LEU A 194 3.06 14.33 1.25
N HIS A 195 2.02 13.95 2.00
CA HIS A 195 1.78 14.49 3.33
C HIS A 195 1.98 13.40 4.39
N TRP A 196 3.14 13.43 5.04
CA TRP A 196 3.43 12.67 6.25
C TRP A 196 3.53 13.62 7.45
N GLN A 197 3.19 13.11 8.63
CA GLN A 197 3.35 13.85 9.89
C GLN A 197 4.77 13.68 10.43
N THR A 198 5.24 14.63 11.24
CA THR A 198 6.60 14.67 11.80
C THR A 198 6.99 13.41 12.60
N HIS A 199 6.03 12.68 13.16
CA HIS A 199 6.26 11.49 13.99
C HIS A 199 6.17 10.17 13.20
N LYS A 200 6.22 10.22 11.86
CA LYS A 200 6.19 9.03 11.00
C LYS A 200 7.59 8.71 10.53
N HIS A 201 7.94 7.43 10.35
CA HIS A 201 9.29 6.98 9.95
C HIS A 201 9.81 7.65 8.68
N ALA A 202 8.93 8.04 7.74
CA ALA A 202 9.35 8.79 6.56
C ALA A 202 9.99 10.16 6.90
N ALA A 203 9.58 10.83 7.98
CA ALA A 203 10.21 12.07 8.45
C ALA A 203 11.62 11.81 8.99
N ASP A 204 11.82 10.70 9.73
CA ASP A 204 13.14 10.29 10.21
C ASP A 204 14.07 9.96 9.04
N HIS A 205 13.54 9.33 7.99
CA HIS A 205 14.30 9.04 6.76
C HIS A 205 14.70 10.33 6.03
N VAL A 206 13.86 11.36 6.02
CA VAL A 206 14.24 12.69 5.48
C VAL A 206 15.38 13.29 6.29
N ALA A 207 15.29 13.26 7.62
CA ALA A 207 16.33 13.78 8.50
C ALA A 207 17.67 13.04 8.29
N ALA A 208 17.64 11.71 8.24
CA ALA A 208 18.81 10.88 7.98
C ALA A 208 19.43 11.13 6.58
N ASN A 209 18.60 11.40 5.57
CA ASN A 209 19.09 11.82 4.25
C ASN A 209 19.75 13.20 4.29
N ALA A 210 19.19 14.15 5.06
CA ALA A 210 19.80 15.46 5.23
C ALA A 210 21.18 15.36 5.91
N GLU A 211 21.31 14.56 6.97
CA GLU A 211 22.57 14.30 7.68
C GLU A 211 23.63 13.64 6.79
N ARG A 212 23.27 12.58 6.06
CA ARG A 212 24.20 11.96 5.11
C ARG A 212 24.69 12.96 4.07
N ASN A 213 23.80 13.83 3.57
CA ASN A 213 24.16 14.78 2.53
C ASN A 213 25.12 15.86 3.04
N THR A 214 25.01 16.30 4.30
CA THR A 214 25.96 17.25 4.90
C THR A 214 27.32 16.59 5.15
N GLU A 215 27.37 15.32 5.57
CA GLU A 215 28.63 14.58 5.73
C GLU A 215 29.39 14.40 4.41
N VAL A 216 28.68 14.01 3.33
CA VAL A 216 29.30 13.79 2.02
C VAL A 216 29.86 15.10 1.44
N GLU A 217 29.17 16.23 1.67
CA GLU A 217 29.64 17.56 1.25
C GLU A 217 30.92 18.00 1.96
N SER A 218 31.07 17.68 3.26
CA SER A 218 32.29 17.99 4.01
C SER A 218 33.50 17.15 3.56
N LYS A 219 33.28 15.99 2.92
CA LYS A 219 34.33 15.04 2.54
C LYS A 219 34.65 15.01 1.04
N ASN A 220 33.76 15.44 0.15
CA ASN A 220 33.95 15.32 -1.30
C ASN A 220 33.32 16.48 -2.09
N SER A 221 34.12 17.49 -2.45
CA SER A 221 33.73 18.63 -3.29
C SER A 221 33.42 18.28 -4.76
N LYS A 222 33.34 16.98 -5.13
CA LYS A 222 33.23 16.50 -6.53
C LYS A 222 32.13 15.46 -6.79
N SER A 223 31.30 15.11 -5.80
CA SER A 223 30.27 14.06 -5.95
C SER A 223 28.88 14.65 -6.16
N SER A 224 28.62 15.23 -7.34
CA SER A 224 27.37 15.90 -7.69
C SER A 224 26.63 15.20 -8.83
N GLN A 225 26.26 13.92 -8.72
CA GLN A 225 25.58 13.25 -9.85
C GLN A 225 24.42 12.30 -9.56
N ILE A 226 24.05 11.97 -8.32
CA ILE A 226 23.00 10.95 -8.14
C ILE A 226 21.66 11.53 -7.64
N ASN A 227 21.64 12.69 -6.98
CA ASN A 227 20.40 13.27 -6.44
C ASN A 227 20.57 14.78 -6.23
N PRO A 228 19.56 15.63 -6.49
CA PRO A 228 19.59 17.03 -6.07
C PRO A 228 19.83 17.12 -4.56
N LYS A 229 20.64 18.08 -4.13
CA LYS A 229 21.06 18.28 -2.74
C LYS A 229 19.84 18.21 -1.79
N GLY A 230 19.86 17.29 -0.83
CA GLY A 230 18.77 17.12 0.14
C GLY A 230 17.59 16.26 -0.32
N SER A 231 17.63 15.65 -1.51
CA SER A 231 16.56 14.75 -1.96
C SER A 231 16.70 13.33 -1.40
N MET A 232 15.56 12.73 -1.06
CA MET A 232 15.42 11.34 -0.62
C MET A 232 14.75 10.52 -1.72
N PRO A 233 15.29 9.36 -2.11
CA PRO A 233 14.59 8.44 -3.00
C PRO A 233 13.28 7.95 -2.40
N VAL A 234 12.19 8.03 -3.17
CA VAL A 234 10.86 7.58 -2.79
C VAL A 234 10.26 6.76 -3.93
N ALA A 235 9.55 5.67 -3.60
CA ALA A 235 8.71 4.96 -4.55
C ALA A 235 7.25 4.96 -4.07
N ILE A 236 6.31 5.24 -4.97
CA ILE A 236 4.88 5.14 -4.71
C ILE A 236 4.36 3.93 -5.47
N CYS A 237 3.96 2.89 -4.74
CA CYS A 237 3.34 1.70 -5.28
C CYS A 237 1.81 1.81 -5.18
N ILE A 238 1.07 1.35 -6.18
CA ILE A 238 -0.40 1.37 -6.20
C ILE A 238 -0.91 -0.04 -6.50
N GLY A 239 -1.83 -0.53 -5.67
CA GLY A 239 -2.32 -1.91 -5.75
C GLY A 239 -1.37 -2.90 -5.06
N GLY A 240 -1.40 -4.15 -5.50
CA GLY A 240 -0.69 -5.26 -4.84
C GLY A 240 -1.61 -6.15 -4.00
N PRO A 241 -1.06 -7.06 -3.19
CA PRO A 241 -1.85 -7.85 -2.26
C PRO A 241 -2.55 -6.95 -1.24
N PRO A 242 -3.84 -7.18 -0.92
CA PRO A 242 -4.56 -6.35 0.05
C PRO A 242 -3.96 -6.43 1.46
N GLU A 243 -3.28 -7.51 1.84
CA GLU A 243 -2.58 -7.62 3.12
C GLU A 243 -1.44 -6.60 3.23
N LEU A 244 -0.70 -6.38 2.13
CA LEU A 244 0.39 -5.40 2.08
C LEU A 244 -0.14 -3.96 2.11
N ILE A 245 -1.28 -3.71 1.46
CA ILE A 245 -1.97 -2.41 1.55
C ILE A 245 -2.38 -2.14 3.01
N PHE A 246 -2.85 -3.16 3.72
CA PHE A 246 -3.23 -3.03 5.12
C PHE A 246 -2.03 -2.94 6.07
N SER A 247 -0.91 -3.62 5.79
CA SER A 247 0.28 -3.53 6.64
C SER A 247 0.84 -2.11 6.66
N ALA A 248 0.76 -1.37 5.55
CA ALA A 248 1.21 0.02 5.43
C ALA A 248 0.44 1.06 6.30
N ILE A 249 -0.68 0.65 6.91
CA ILE A 249 -1.42 1.47 7.89
C ILE A 249 -1.35 0.89 9.31
N ALA A 250 -0.75 -0.28 9.49
CA ALA A 250 -0.68 -0.92 10.79
C ALA A 250 0.31 -0.18 11.69
N PRO A 251 -0.03 0.11 12.96
CA PRO A 251 0.91 0.70 13.91
C PRO A 251 1.87 -0.39 14.42
N LEU A 252 2.84 -0.76 13.58
CA LEU A 252 3.84 -1.74 13.95
C LEU A 252 4.87 -1.12 14.92
N PRO A 253 5.42 -1.91 15.86
CA PRO A 253 6.58 -1.53 16.64
C PRO A 253 7.79 -1.22 15.73
N ASP A 254 8.66 -0.30 16.15
CA ASP A 254 9.81 0.15 15.35
C ASP A 254 10.80 -0.95 14.93
N ASN A 255 10.76 -2.13 15.58
CA ASN A 255 11.61 -3.26 15.24
C ASN A 255 11.00 -4.23 14.21
N LEU A 256 9.84 -3.91 13.64
CA LEU A 256 9.13 -4.71 12.64
C LEU A 256 8.88 -3.86 11.39
N GLU A 257 9.48 -4.27 10.27
CA GLU A 257 9.15 -3.70 8.95
C GLU A 257 7.73 -4.12 8.53
N GLU A 258 7.03 -3.31 7.73
CA GLU A 258 5.66 -3.62 7.28
C GLU A 258 5.57 -4.68 6.17
N TYR A 259 6.72 -5.24 5.74
CA TYR A 259 6.82 -6.21 4.65
C TYR A 259 6.51 -7.65 5.06
#